data_AF-A0A4R1AR79-F1
#
_entry.id   AF-A0A4R1AR79-F1
#
_cell.length_a   1.000
_cell.length_b   1.000
_cell.length_c   1.000
_cell.angle_alpha   90.00
_cell.angle_beta   90.00
_cell.angle_gamma   90.00
#
_symmetry.space_group_name_H-M   'P 1'
#
loop_
_entity.id
_entity.type
_entity.pdbx_description
1 polymer ?
#
loop_
_entity_poly.entity_id
_entity_poly.type
_entity_poly.pdbx_seq_one_letter_code
_entity_poly.pdbx_strand_id
1 'polypeptide(L)'
;MIWIIVIVVVLLVLLVGIGVVGFNKLRTADVEAQEALGGIDVQLTRRADLIPNLVSTVKGYATHERAVFDEVTAARAAAAGAAKGGSVADKAAADARLDNAIVNVMAVAEAYPDLKASANFQQLQAELSDTENKISFARQFYNDAVSTLNKLVTTIPWMFFAGMAKVGQREFYKAPEGQATPPTVQF
;
A
#
# COMPACT_ATOMS: atom_id res chain seq x y z
N MET A 1 1.18 24.89 53.59
CA MET A 1 2.40 24.92 52.76
C MET A 1 2.83 23.52 52.32
N ILE A 2 3.11 22.58 53.23
CA ILE A 2 3.51 21.19 52.89
C ILE A 2 2.49 20.48 51.97
N TRP A 3 1.18 20.56 52.27
CA TRP A 3 0.14 19.98 51.42
C TRP A 3 0.10 20.52 49.98
N ILE A 4 0.41 21.81 49.78
CA ILE A 4 0.47 22.42 48.45
C ILE A 4 1.65 21.84 47.67
N ILE A 5 2.80 21.68 48.32
CA ILE A 5 4.00 21.07 47.70
C ILE A 5 3.70 19.61 47.31
N VAL A 6 3.06 18.84 48.19
CA VAL A 6 2.68 17.45 47.89
C VAL A 6 1.73 17.38 46.69
N ILE A 7 0.70 18.24 46.63
CA ILE A 7 -0.23 18.29 45.49
C ILE A 7 0.50 18.63 44.18
N VAL A 8 1.41 19.62 44.21
CA VAL A 8 2.19 20.02 43.02
C VAL A 8 3.10 18.88 42.54
N VAL A 9 3.76 18.17 43.46
CA VAL A 9 4.62 17.03 43.10
C VAL A 9 3.80 15.89 42.50
N VAL A 10 2.64 15.57 43.08
CA VAL A 10 1.74 14.54 42.53
C VAL A 10 1.26 14.91 41.13
N LEU A 11 0.85 16.17 40.92
CA LEU A 11 0.43 16.65 39.60
C LEU A 11 1.57 16.60 38.58
N LEU A 12 2.79 16.94 38.97
CA LEU A 12 3.97 16.83 38.09
C LEU A 12 4.27 15.38 37.71
N VAL A 13 4.23 14.46 38.68
CA VAL A 13 4.44 13.03 38.41
C VAL A 13 3.38 12.48 37.47
N LEU A 14 2.11 12.85 37.65
CA LEU A 14 1.02 12.48 36.75
C LEU A 14 1.23 13.04 35.33
N LEU A 15 1.65 14.30 35.21
CA LEU A 15 1.89 14.96 33.92
C LEU A 15 3.05 14.28 33.17
N VAL A 16 4.15 13.99 33.86
CA VAL A 16 5.28 13.25 33.29
C VAL A 16 4.86 11.84 32.87
N GLY A 17 4.09 11.13 33.71
CA GLY A 17 3.56 9.80 33.39
C GLY A 17 2.72 9.80 32.11
N ILE A 18 1.79 10.74 31.98
CA ILE A 18 0.98 10.91 30.76
C ILE A 18 1.86 11.22 29.54
N GLY A 19 2.91 12.03 29.73
CA GLY A 19 3.83 12.37 28.64
C GLY A 19 4.62 11.19 28.11
N VAL A 20 5.15 10.33 28.99
CA VAL A 20 5.87 9.11 28.59
C VAL A 20 4.94 8.15 27.84
N VAL A 21 3.72 7.94 28.36
CA VAL A 21 2.72 7.08 27.70
C VAL A 21 2.34 7.64 26.33
N GLY A 22 2.07 8.95 26.24
CA GLY A 22 1.70 9.61 24.99
C GLY A 22 2.79 9.56 23.93
N PHE A 23 4.04 9.80 24.34
CA PHE A 23 5.20 9.72 23.45
C PHE A 23 5.36 8.30 22.86
N ASN A 24 5.33 7.28 23.71
CA ASN A 24 5.44 5.89 23.27
C ASN A 24 4.28 5.50 22.37
N LYS A 25 3.05 5.88 22.72
CA LYS A 25 1.85 5.55 21.93
C LYS A 25 1.90 6.15 20.53
N LEU A 26 2.31 7.42 20.40
CA LEU A 26 2.47 8.08 19.10
C LEU A 26 3.59 7.43 18.28
N ARG A 27 4.73 7.11 18.90
CA ARG A 27 5.84 6.44 18.21
C ARG A 27 5.51 5.03 17.77
N THR A 28 4.82 4.25 18.59
CA THR A 28 4.37 2.91 18.22
C THR A 28 3.42 2.96 17.03
N ALA A 29 2.42 3.84 17.05
CA ALA A 29 1.49 3.98 15.92
C ALA A 29 2.19 4.47 14.64
N ASP A 30 3.21 5.31 14.76
CA ASP A 30 4.01 5.76 13.61
C ASP A 30 4.84 4.62 13.00
N VAL A 31 5.46 3.78 13.84
CA VAL A 31 6.19 2.58 13.40
C VAL A 31 5.24 1.58 12.74
N GLU A 32 4.08 1.32 13.33
CA GLU A 32 3.06 0.41 12.77
C GLU A 32 2.61 0.87 11.37
N ALA A 33 2.39 2.17 11.16
CA ALA A 33 2.09 2.72 9.85
C ALA A 33 3.28 2.59 8.85
N GLN A 34 4.53 2.64 9.31
CA GLN A 34 5.71 2.39 8.47
C GLN A 34 5.82 0.92 8.08
N GLU A 35 5.63 0.01 9.02
CA GLU A 35 5.67 -1.44 8.79
C GLU A 35 4.57 -1.86 7.81
N ALA A 36 3.35 -1.33 7.99
CA ALA A 36 2.24 -1.58 7.08
C ALA A 36 2.53 -1.10 5.65
N LEU A 37 3.20 0.06 5.50
CA LEU A 37 3.63 0.55 4.18
C LEU A 37 4.70 -0.36 3.56
N GLY A 38 5.64 -0.86 4.37
CA GLY A 38 6.62 -1.86 3.93
C GLY A 38 5.96 -3.16 3.45
N GLY A 39 4.84 -3.56 4.05
CA GLY A 39 4.03 -4.67 3.57
C GLY A 39 3.53 -4.48 2.13
N ILE A 40 3.11 -3.27 1.78
CA ILE A 40 2.72 -2.91 0.40
C ILE A 40 3.93 -3.02 -0.53
N ASP A 41 5.10 -2.52 -0.11
CA ASP A 41 6.33 -2.55 -0.92
C ASP A 41 6.78 -3.96 -1.27
N VAL A 42 6.65 -4.89 -0.32
CA VAL A 42 6.93 -6.32 -0.55
C VAL A 42 6.00 -6.88 -1.62
N GLN A 43 4.69 -6.62 -1.55
CA GLN A 43 3.75 -7.19 -2.50
C GLN A 43 3.85 -6.53 -3.89
N LEU A 44 4.10 -5.22 -3.96
CA LEU A 44 4.38 -4.54 -5.24
C LEU A 44 5.63 -5.09 -5.91
N THR A 45 6.70 -5.32 -5.14
CA THR A 45 7.93 -5.92 -5.64
C THR A 45 7.67 -7.33 -6.16
N ARG A 46 6.96 -8.17 -5.37
CA ARG A 46 6.59 -9.53 -5.78
C ARG A 46 5.80 -9.53 -7.09
N ARG A 47 4.81 -8.65 -7.23
CA ARG A 47 4.00 -8.54 -8.45
C ARG A 47 4.86 -8.15 -9.65
N ALA A 48 5.74 -7.16 -9.48
CA ALA A 48 6.69 -6.73 -10.51
C ALA A 48 7.68 -7.85 -10.90
N ASP A 49 8.08 -8.71 -9.97
CA ASP A 49 9.02 -9.81 -10.23
C ASP A 49 8.39 -10.98 -11.01
N LEU A 50 7.06 -11.09 -11.03
CA LEU A 50 6.35 -12.08 -11.85
C LEU A 50 6.23 -11.66 -13.33
N ILE A 51 6.35 -10.36 -13.62
CA ILE A 51 6.15 -9.81 -14.97
C ILE A 51 7.13 -10.36 -16.03
N PRO A 52 8.45 -10.51 -15.77
CA PRO A 52 9.36 -11.09 -16.74
C PRO A 52 8.95 -12.49 -17.19
N ASN A 53 8.46 -13.32 -16.24
CA ASN A 53 7.96 -14.66 -16.55
C ASN A 53 6.67 -14.59 -17.37
N LEU A 54 5.73 -13.72 -17.00
CA LEU A 54 4.52 -13.46 -17.79
C LEU A 54 4.87 -13.07 -19.23
N VAL A 55 5.74 -12.08 -19.42
CA VAL A 55 6.17 -11.59 -20.73
C VAL A 55 6.84 -12.71 -21.53
N SER A 56 7.71 -13.50 -20.91
CA SER A 56 8.38 -14.64 -21.55
C SER A 56 7.37 -15.69 -22.03
N THR A 57 6.41 -16.06 -21.18
CA THR A 57 5.36 -17.03 -21.53
C THR A 57 4.49 -16.54 -22.67
N VAL A 58 4.00 -15.29 -22.61
CA VAL A 58 3.12 -14.74 -23.67
C VAL A 58 3.91 -14.57 -24.98
N LYS A 59 5.17 -14.12 -24.95
CA LYS A 59 6.02 -14.01 -26.15
C LYS A 59 6.21 -15.34 -26.88
N GLY A 60 6.15 -16.47 -26.18
CA GLY A 60 6.21 -17.80 -26.81
C GLY A 60 5.08 -18.09 -27.80
N TYR A 61 3.94 -17.39 -27.65
CA TYR A 61 2.74 -17.58 -28.48
C TYR A 61 2.37 -16.34 -29.30
N ALA A 62 2.56 -15.14 -28.75
CA ALA A 62 2.15 -13.86 -29.34
C ALA A 62 3.35 -12.93 -29.53
N THR A 63 4.14 -13.15 -30.58
CA THR A 63 5.39 -12.40 -30.83
C THR A 63 5.18 -10.99 -31.40
N HIS A 64 4.00 -10.72 -31.99
CA HIS A 64 3.69 -9.46 -32.67
C HIS A 64 3.19 -8.35 -31.72
N GLU A 65 2.93 -8.67 -30.45
CA GLU A 65 2.32 -7.78 -29.46
C GLU A 65 3.34 -6.86 -28.75
N ARG A 66 4.24 -6.24 -29.52
CA ARG A 66 5.35 -5.44 -28.98
C ARG A 66 4.88 -4.29 -28.08
N ALA A 67 3.85 -3.57 -28.51
CA ALA A 67 3.32 -2.44 -27.75
C ALA A 67 2.87 -2.84 -26.34
N VAL A 68 2.22 -4.00 -26.21
CA VAL A 68 1.75 -4.53 -24.92
C VAL A 68 2.94 -4.95 -24.05
N PHE A 69 3.96 -5.57 -24.63
CA PHE A 69 5.17 -5.94 -23.89
C PHE A 69 5.98 -4.74 -23.41
N ASP A 70 6.05 -3.68 -24.21
CA ASP A 70 6.73 -2.44 -23.83
C ASP A 70 5.97 -1.73 -22.69
N GLU A 71 4.64 -1.66 -22.79
CA GLU A 71 3.78 -1.10 -21.75
C GLU A 71 3.94 -1.83 -20.41
N VAL A 72 3.81 -3.17 -20.40
CA VAL A 72 3.91 -3.95 -19.15
C VAL A 72 5.33 -3.91 -18.56
N THR A 73 6.36 -3.83 -19.41
CA THR A 73 7.75 -3.69 -18.95
C THR A 73 7.98 -2.31 -18.32
N ALA A 74 7.44 -1.25 -18.91
CA ALA A 74 7.51 0.10 -18.35
C ALA A 74 6.72 0.19 -17.03
N ALA A 75 5.53 -0.40 -16.97
CA ALA A 75 4.71 -0.43 -15.76
C ALA A 75 5.39 -1.21 -14.63
N ARG A 76 6.03 -2.35 -14.96
CA ARG A 76 6.88 -3.10 -14.02
C ARG A 76 7.99 -2.24 -13.43
N ALA A 77 8.73 -1.52 -14.28
CA ALA A 77 9.82 -0.66 -13.83
C ALA A 77 9.33 0.47 -12.91
N ALA A 78 8.17 1.06 -13.23
CA ALA A 78 7.53 2.06 -12.39
C ALA A 78 7.13 1.49 -11.02
N ALA A 79 6.50 0.31 -10.98
CA ALA A 79 6.11 -0.35 -9.73
C ALA A 79 7.31 -0.71 -8.86
N ALA A 80 8.35 -1.32 -9.46
CA ALA A 80 9.58 -1.67 -8.74
C ALA A 80 10.34 -0.42 -8.24
N GLY A 81 10.30 0.69 -8.99
CA GLY A 81 10.86 1.97 -8.56
C GLY A 81 10.08 2.58 -7.39
N ALA A 82 8.76 2.62 -7.48
CA ALA A 82 7.90 3.16 -6.42
C ALA A 82 8.01 2.36 -5.12
N ALA A 83 8.13 1.04 -5.20
CA ALA A 83 8.32 0.18 -4.03
C ALA A 83 9.60 0.51 -3.23
N LYS A 84 10.67 0.99 -3.88
CA LYS A 84 11.97 1.26 -3.23
C LYS A 84 12.08 2.60 -2.49
N GLY A 85 11.08 3.47 -2.60
CA GLY A 85 11.14 4.78 -1.95
C GLY A 85 10.19 5.85 -2.50
N GLY A 86 9.25 5.49 -3.36
CA GLY A 86 8.18 6.40 -3.78
C GLY A 86 7.26 6.77 -2.61
N SER A 87 6.55 7.89 -2.75
CA SER A 87 5.48 8.25 -1.83
C SER A 87 4.32 7.25 -1.88
N VAL A 88 3.40 7.31 -0.92
CA VAL A 88 2.16 6.50 -0.93
C VAL A 88 1.39 6.71 -2.24
N ALA A 89 1.32 7.96 -2.71
CA ALA A 89 0.68 8.30 -3.97
C ALA A 89 1.42 7.70 -5.18
N ASP A 90 2.76 7.72 -5.20
CA ASP A 90 3.54 7.11 -6.28
C ASP A 90 3.33 5.60 -6.33
N LYS A 91 3.32 4.94 -5.17
CA LYS A 91 3.04 3.50 -5.05
C LYS A 91 1.63 3.16 -5.56
N ALA A 92 0.63 3.96 -5.20
CA ALA A 92 -0.75 3.80 -5.68
C ALA A 92 -0.86 3.97 -7.20
N ALA A 93 -0.25 5.02 -7.76
CA ALA A 93 -0.26 5.28 -9.19
C ALA A 93 0.49 4.19 -9.98
N ALA A 94 1.64 3.74 -9.47
CA ALA A 94 2.44 2.71 -10.13
C ALA A 94 1.74 1.34 -10.13
N ASP A 95 1.07 0.97 -9.04
CA ASP A 95 0.31 -0.28 -9.00
C ASP A 95 -0.90 -0.23 -9.94
N ALA A 96 -1.66 0.88 -9.96
CA ALA A 96 -2.78 1.04 -10.88
C ALA A 96 -2.33 0.93 -12.35
N ARG A 97 -1.16 1.49 -12.70
CA ARG A 97 -0.60 1.33 -14.05
C ARG A 97 -0.21 -0.12 -14.34
N LEU A 98 0.38 -0.81 -13.38
CA LEU A 98 0.76 -2.22 -13.53
C LEU A 98 -0.46 -3.13 -13.70
N ASP A 99 -1.52 -2.89 -12.91
CA ASP A 99 -2.78 -3.62 -13.01
C ASP A 99 -3.40 -3.48 -14.40
N ASN A 100 -3.52 -2.25 -14.91
CA ASN A 100 -4.03 -1.98 -16.25
C ASN A 100 -3.18 -2.66 -17.34
N ALA A 101 -1.86 -2.60 -17.23
CA ALA A 101 -0.98 -3.26 -18.20
C ALA A 101 -1.12 -4.80 -18.17
N ILE A 102 -1.34 -5.40 -16.99
CA ILE A 102 -1.64 -6.83 -16.87
C ILE A 102 -2.98 -7.15 -17.53
N VAL A 103 -4.01 -6.33 -17.34
CA VAL A 103 -5.31 -6.50 -18.01
C VAL A 103 -5.15 -6.50 -19.54
N ASN A 104 -4.33 -5.60 -20.10
CA ASN A 104 -4.03 -5.58 -21.53
C ASN A 104 -3.35 -6.88 -22.00
N VAL A 105 -2.42 -7.43 -21.22
CA VAL A 105 -1.80 -8.74 -21.51
C VAL A 105 -2.83 -9.88 -21.48
N MET A 106 -3.77 -9.84 -20.53
CA MET A 106 -4.84 -10.84 -20.46
C MET A 106 -5.79 -10.73 -21.66
N ALA A 107 -6.10 -9.52 -22.12
CA ALA A 107 -6.90 -9.29 -23.32
C ALA A 107 -6.22 -9.82 -24.59
N VAL A 108 -4.89 -9.67 -24.69
CA VAL A 108 -4.11 -10.32 -25.76
C VAL A 108 -4.29 -11.83 -25.71
N ALA A 109 -4.20 -12.45 -24.53
CA ALA A 109 -4.30 -13.90 -24.40
C ALA A 109 -5.65 -14.48 -24.87
N GLU A 110 -6.73 -13.69 -24.87
CA GLU A 110 -8.03 -14.10 -25.42
C GLU A 110 -7.98 -14.39 -26.93
N ALA A 111 -7.08 -13.73 -27.66
CA ALA A 111 -6.88 -13.97 -29.09
C ALA A 111 -6.03 -15.22 -29.38
N TYR A 112 -5.42 -15.85 -28.36
CA TYR A 112 -4.49 -16.98 -28.51
C TYR A 112 -4.95 -18.17 -27.64
N PRO A 113 -5.83 -19.06 -28.17
CA PRO A 113 -6.38 -20.18 -27.41
C PRO A 113 -5.33 -21.11 -26.78
N ASP A 114 -4.23 -21.38 -27.49
CA ASP A 114 -3.15 -22.24 -26.99
C ASP A 114 -2.42 -21.62 -25.78
N LEU A 115 -2.23 -20.30 -25.78
CA LEU A 115 -1.67 -19.57 -24.64
C LEU A 115 -2.63 -19.60 -23.45
N LYS A 116 -3.92 -19.35 -23.72
CA LYS A 116 -4.98 -19.38 -22.69
C LYS A 116 -5.12 -20.75 -22.02
N ALA A 117 -4.90 -21.82 -22.78
CA ALA A 117 -4.89 -23.20 -22.30
C ALA A 117 -3.56 -23.61 -21.62
N SER A 118 -2.51 -22.79 -21.72
CA SER A 118 -1.22 -23.11 -21.14
C SER A 118 -1.26 -23.10 -19.62
N ALA A 119 -0.91 -24.24 -19.00
CA ALA A 119 -0.86 -24.37 -17.54
C ALA A 119 0.07 -23.33 -16.88
N ASN A 120 1.21 -23.02 -17.52
CA ASN A 120 2.15 -22.01 -17.01
C ASN A 120 1.53 -20.61 -17.00
N PHE A 121 0.75 -20.26 -18.03
CA PHE A 121 0.08 -18.96 -18.10
C PHE A 121 -1.04 -18.85 -17.06
N GLN A 122 -1.85 -19.91 -16.91
CA GLN A 122 -2.90 -19.97 -15.89
C GLN A 122 -2.34 -19.87 -14.47
N GLN A 123 -1.21 -20.52 -14.20
CA GLN A 123 -0.52 -20.41 -12.92
C GLN A 123 -0.04 -18.97 -12.65
N LEU A 124 0.61 -18.33 -13.63
CA LEU A 124 1.07 -16.95 -13.49
C LEU A 124 -0.11 -15.97 -13.28
N GLN A 125 -1.22 -16.16 -13.99
CA GLN A 125 -2.43 -15.38 -13.78
C GLN A 125 -2.97 -15.54 -12.34
N ALA A 126 -2.98 -16.76 -11.81
CA ALA A 126 -3.39 -17.02 -10.44
C ALA A 126 -2.45 -16.38 -9.41
N GLU A 127 -1.13 -16.45 -9.61
CA GLU A 127 -0.13 -15.81 -8.73
C GLU A 127 -0.23 -14.27 -8.75
N LEU A 128 -0.48 -13.68 -9.92
CA LEU A 128 -0.70 -12.23 -10.06
C LEU A 128 -1.99 -11.80 -9.35
N SER A 129 -3.06 -12.58 -9.49
CA SER A 129 -4.34 -12.33 -8.81
C SER A 129 -4.22 -12.48 -7.28
N ASP A 130 -3.55 -13.53 -6.79
CA ASP A 130 -3.22 -13.69 -5.37
C ASP A 130 -2.42 -12.50 -4.84
N THR A 131 -1.45 -12.02 -5.62
CA THR A 131 -0.64 -10.87 -5.22
C THR A 131 -1.46 -9.58 -5.19
N GLU A 132 -2.37 -9.35 -6.14
CA GLU A 132 -3.29 -8.20 -6.09
C GLU A 132 -4.19 -8.25 -4.85
N ASN A 133 -4.74 -9.42 -4.52
CA ASN A 133 -5.55 -9.59 -3.30
C ASN A 133 -4.75 -9.25 -2.04
N LYS A 134 -3.47 -9.66 -1.99
CA LYS A 134 -2.55 -9.33 -0.90
C LYS A 134 -2.21 -7.84 -0.85
N ILE A 135 -2.05 -7.18 -2.00
CA ILE A 135 -1.88 -5.72 -2.08
C ILE A 135 -3.13 -5.03 -1.52
N SER A 136 -4.33 -5.46 -1.92
CA SER A 136 -5.59 -4.92 -1.40
C SER A 136 -5.68 -5.02 0.13
N PHE A 137 -5.34 -6.18 0.69
CA PHE A 137 -5.28 -6.35 2.15
C PHE A 137 -4.22 -5.47 2.81
N ALA A 138 -3.03 -5.38 2.22
CA ALA A 138 -1.94 -4.53 2.73
C ALA A 138 -2.33 -3.03 2.71
N ARG A 139 -3.07 -2.59 1.69
CA ARG A 139 -3.63 -1.23 1.61
C ARG A 139 -4.62 -0.96 2.73
N GLN A 140 -5.54 -1.89 2.97
CA GLN A 140 -6.49 -1.77 4.08
C GLN A 140 -5.75 -1.68 5.42
N PHE A 141 -4.81 -2.60 5.67
CA PHE A 141 -4.02 -2.63 6.89
C PHE A 141 -3.22 -1.33 7.11
N TYR A 142 -2.59 -0.80 6.04
CA TYR A 142 -1.94 0.50 6.09
C TYR A 142 -2.91 1.64 6.42
N ASN A 143 -4.07 1.66 5.77
CA ASN A 143 -5.08 2.69 6.02
C ASN A 143 -5.62 2.63 7.46
N ASP A 144 -5.76 1.43 8.04
CA ASP A 144 -6.18 1.27 9.43
C ASP A 144 -5.10 1.77 10.41
N ALA A 145 -3.82 1.48 10.14
CA ALA A 145 -2.70 1.99 10.92
C ALA A 145 -2.59 3.53 10.81
N VAL A 146 -2.73 4.10 9.61
CA VAL A 146 -2.76 5.55 9.38
C VAL A 146 -3.97 6.20 10.06
N SER A 147 -5.15 5.57 10.04
CA SER A 147 -6.34 6.04 10.75
C SER A 147 -6.08 6.15 12.24
N THR A 148 -5.45 5.13 12.82
CA THR A 148 -5.07 5.10 14.24
C THR A 148 -4.07 6.20 14.57
N LEU A 149 -3.01 6.33 13.78
CA LEU A 149 -2.01 7.39 13.93
C LEU A 149 -2.63 8.79 13.84
N ASN A 150 -3.40 9.04 12.78
CA ASN A 150 -4.02 10.34 12.53
C ASN A 150 -5.00 10.73 13.64
N LYS A 151 -5.76 9.76 14.19
CA LYS A 151 -6.60 9.98 15.38
C LYS A 151 -5.75 10.37 16.58
N LEU A 152 -4.63 9.68 16.85
CA LEU A 152 -3.75 10.04 17.98
C LEU A 152 -3.14 11.43 17.82
N VAL A 153 -2.75 11.80 16.60
CA VAL A 153 -2.16 13.12 16.34
C VAL A 153 -3.19 14.26 16.45
N THR A 154 -4.49 13.98 16.28
CA THR A 154 -5.56 15.00 16.25
C THR A 154 -6.45 15.04 17.50
N THR A 155 -6.33 14.08 18.41
CA THR A 155 -7.22 13.98 19.59
C THR A 155 -6.49 14.26 20.90
N ILE A 156 -7.22 14.81 21.87
CA ILE A 156 -6.75 15.02 23.24
C ILE A 156 -6.73 13.67 23.98
N PRO A 157 -5.75 13.41 24.86
CA PRO A 157 -4.63 14.29 25.24
C PRO A 157 -3.40 14.20 24.33
N TRP A 158 -3.40 13.30 23.35
CA TRP A 158 -2.20 12.90 22.59
C TRP A 158 -1.68 13.98 21.64
N MET A 159 -2.56 14.81 21.06
CA MET A 159 -2.19 15.90 20.15
C MET A 159 -1.10 16.83 20.70
N PHE A 160 -1.09 17.08 22.03
CA PHE A 160 -0.08 17.94 22.67
C PHE A 160 1.33 17.35 22.65
N PHE A 161 1.45 16.02 22.48
CA PHE A 161 2.71 15.29 22.48
C PHE A 161 3.22 15.00 21.06
N ALA A 162 2.40 15.19 20.01
CA ALA A 162 2.75 14.90 18.62
C ALA A 162 4.02 15.66 18.16
N GLY A 163 4.11 16.95 18.47
CA GLY A 163 5.28 17.78 18.15
C GLY A 163 6.56 17.31 18.84
N MET A 164 6.50 16.98 20.13
CA MET A 164 7.63 16.44 20.89
C MET A 164 8.04 15.04 20.39
N ALA A 165 7.06 14.22 20.03
CA ALA A 165 7.28 12.92 19.43
C ALA A 165 7.82 13.01 18.00
N LYS A 166 7.80 14.18 17.34
CA LYS A 166 8.09 14.34 15.89
C LYS A 166 7.25 13.40 15.02
N VAL A 167 6.00 13.21 15.39
CA VAL A 167 5.03 12.36 14.68
C VAL A 167 3.95 13.27 14.10
N GLY A 168 3.72 13.16 12.79
CA GLY A 168 2.70 13.91 12.07
C GLY A 168 1.63 12.99 11.49
N GLN A 169 0.60 13.61 10.90
CA GLN A 169 -0.38 12.86 10.13
C GLN A 169 0.27 12.23 8.89
N ARG A 170 -0.23 11.07 8.48
CA ARG A 170 0.15 10.38 7.25
C ARG A 170 -1.01 10.36 6.27
N GLU A 171 -0.66 10.32 4.99
CA GLU A 171 -1.65 10.20 3.92
C GLU A 171 -2.20 8.77 3.85
N PHE A 172 -3.48 8.64 3.55
CA PHE A 172 -4.07 7.33 3.25
C PHE A 172 -3.66 6.85 1.87
N TYR A 173 -3.54 5.54 1.72
CA TYR A 173 -3.44 4.89 0.42
C TYR A 173 -4.81 4.93 -0.26
N LYS A 174 -4.99 5.87 -1.20
CA LYS A 174 -6.22 6.01 -1.97
C LYS A 174 -6.29 4.95 -3.07
N ALA A 175 -7.48 4.41 -3.32
CA ALA A 175 -7.74 3.68 -4.55
C ALA A 175 -7.61 4.63 -5.75
N PRO A 176 -7.14 4.15 -6.91
CA PRO A 176 -7.10 4.95 -8.14
C PRO A 176 -8.49 5.53 -8.46
N GLU A 177 -8.51 6.76 -8.96
CA GLU A 177 -9.75 7.45 -9.35
C GLU A 177 -10.49 6.63 -10.41
N GLY A 178 -11.71 6.17 -10.09
CA GLY A 178 -12.53 5.33 -10.98
C GLY A 178 -13.38 4.27 -10.26
N GLN A 179 -12.95 3.79 -9.09
CA GLN A 179 -13.72 2.82 -8.27
C GLN A 179 -14.78 3.47 -7.36
N ALA A 180 -14.82 4.81 -7.27
CA ALA A 180 -15.75 5.54 -6.41
C ALA A 180 -17.18 5.67 -6.99
N THR A 181 -17.38 5.28 -8.26
CA THR A 181 -18.71 5.31 -8.90
C THR A 181 -19.21 3.87 -9.01
N PRO A 182 -20.16 3.43 -8.15
CA PRO A 182 -20.76 2.11 -8.32
C PRO A 182 -21.44 2.03 -9.71
N PRO A 183 -21.35 0.89 -10.42
CA PRO A 183 -22.03 0.73 -11.70
C PRO A 183 -23.54 0.90 -11.50
N THR A 184 -24.13 1.87 -12.19
CA THR A 184 -25.58 2.06 -12.19
C THR A 184 -26.19 0.93 -13.01
N VAL A 185 -26.64 -0.13 -12.33
CA VAL A 185 -27.34 -1.23 -12.98
C VAL A 185 -28.70 -0.71 -13.44
N GLN A 186 -28.85 -0.46 -14.74
CA GLN A 186 -30.15 -0.25 -15.36
C GLN A 186 -30.68 -1.63 -15.78
N PHE A 187 -31.85 -2.01 -15.22
CA PHE A 187 -32.63 -3.15 -15.68
C PHE A 187 -33.36 -2.83 -16.97
#